data_AF-A0A9E2GPR4-F1
#
_entry.id   AF-A0A9E2GPR4-F1
#
_cell.length_a   1.000
_cell.length_b   1.000
_cell.length_c   1.000
_cell.angle_alpha   90.00
_cell.angle_beta   90.00
_cell.angle_gamma   90.00
#
_symmetry.space_group_name_H-M   'P 1'
#
loop_
_entity.id
_entity.type
_entity.pdbx_description
1 polymer ?
#
loop_
_entity_poly.entity_id
_entity_poly.type
_entity_poly.pdbx_seq_one_letter_code
_entity_poly.pdbx_strand_id
1 'polypeptide(L)'
;MGNLDRWKSQPWRHAAADTCDNGAIVEKEFASMKLRGIPKLPVWQWLVIAVVLAFAVDWLVQRPDSRAREINAVIAAEGSEALHNYPYQFRVLRVSGKTAVLSTPRNVSVPAFRFLGAIHPEIDTLDANNPAFVAVEKELAAVQSEALKLVMSQPDIERVQWELDKTWLANHGIDVPD
;
A
#
# COMPACT_ATOMS: atom_id res chain seq x y z
N MET A 1 -38.71 70.05 -49.58
CA MET A 1 -37.40 70.71 -49.39
C MET A 1 -36.54 69.80 -48.52
N GLY A 2 -35.36 69.39 -48.99
CA GLY A 2 -34.40 68.62 -48.18
C GLY A 2 -33.80 67.42 -48.92
N ASN A 3 -32.77 67.70 -49.72
CA ASN A 3 -31.97 66.82 -50.57
C ASN A 3 -31.33 65.63 -49.78
N LEU A 4 -31.59 64.38 -50.19
CA LEU A 4 -31.07 63.14 -49.58
C LEU A 4 -29.93 62.48 -50.40
N ASP A 5 -29.22 63.22 -51.26
CA ASP A 5 -28.08 62.71 -52.02
C ASP A 5 -26.73 62.87 -51.29
N ARG A 6 -26.64 62.41 -50.03
CA ARG A 6 -25.40 62.50 -49.23
C ARG A 6 -24.98 61.20 -48.54
N TRP A 7 -25.17 60.05 -49.21
CA TRP A 7 -24.75 58.75 -48.65
C TRP A 7 -23.86 57.90 -49.58
N LYS A 8 -23.37 58.45 -50.70
CA LYS A 8 -22.55 57.73 -51.69
C LYS A 8 -21.03 57.79 -51.47
N SER A 9 -20.55 57.85 -50.23
CA SER A 9 -19.09 57.81 -49.97
C SER A 9 -18.74 57.13 -48.65
N GLN A 10 -19.07 55.85 -48.52
CA GLN A 10 -18.54 54.99 -47.45
C GLN A 10 -17.71 53.84 -48.06
N PRO A 11 -16.41 53.73 -47.74
CA PRO A 11 -15.46 52.84 -48.42
C PRO A 11 -15.48 51.37 -47.95
N TRP A 12 -16.37 50.97 -47.03
CA TRP A 12 -16.32 49.64 -46.40
C TRP A 12 -17.10 48.53 -47.13
N ARG A 13 -17.68 48.77 -48.31
CA ARG A 13 -18.45 47.73 -49.05
C ARG A 13 -17.60 46.69 -49.80
N HIS A 14 -16.27 46.79 -49.80
CA HIS A 14 -15.43 45.80 -50.49
C HIS A 14 -14.84 44.69 -49.58
N ALA A 15 -15.08 44.72 -48.27
CA ALA A 15 -14.46 43.76 -47.34
C ALA A 15 -15.38 42.59 -46.89
N ALA A 16 -16.52 42.38 -47.55
CA ALA A 16 -17.50 41.37 -47.14
C ALA A 16 -17.60 40.15 -48.09
N ALA A 17 -16.75 40.04 -49.11
CA ALA A 17 -16.79 38.92 -50.06
C ALA A 17 -15.71 37.84 -49.82
N ASP A 18 -14.68 38.13 -49.03
CA ASP A 18 -13.47 37.28 -49.00
C ASP A 18 -13.42 36.29 -47.82
N THR A 19 -14.41 36.30 -46.93
CA THR A 19 -14.38 35.49 -45.69
C THR A 19 -15.10 34.14 -45.78
N CYS A 20 -15.71 33.78 -46.92
CA CYS A 20 -16.37 32.48 -47.07
C CYS A 20 -15.45 31.33 -47.49
N ASP A 21 -14.22 31.59 -47.96
CA ASP A 21 -13.32 30.53 -48.46
C ASP A 21 -12.36 29.97 -47.39
N ASN A 22 -12.13 30.73 -46.31
CA ASN A 22 -11.18 30.33 -45.26
C ASN A 22 -11.74 29.31 -44.26
N GLY A 23 -13.06 29.09 -44.21
CA GLY A 23 -13.68 28.07 -43.35
C GLY A 23 -13.37 26.64 -43.79
N ALA A 24 -13.20 26.43 -45.10
CA ALA A 24 -12.94 25.10 -45.67
C ALA A 24 -11.49 24.63 -45.49
N ILE A 25 -10.55 25.56 -45.23
CA ILE A 25 -9.13 25.24 -45.04
C ILE A 25 -8.87 24.77 -43.61
N VAL A 26 -9.54 25.36 -42.62
CA VAL A 26 -9.36 25.01 -41.20
C VAL A 26 -10.00 23.65 -40.88
N GLU A 27 -11.16 23.33 -41.45
CA GLU A 27 -11.83 22.04 -41.23
C GLU A 27 -11.03 20.84 -41.81
N LYS A 28 -10.28 21.07 -42.89
CA LYS A 28 -9.44 20.04 -43.51
C LYS A 28 -8.18 19.72 -42.70
N GLU A 29 -7.64 20.68 -41.94
CA GLU A 29 -6.44 20.45 -41.11
C GLU A 29 -6.76 19.68 -39.82
N PHE A 30 -7.90 19.96 -39.16
CA PHE A 30 -8.32 19.22 -37.96
C PHE A 30 -8.72 17.77 -38.25
N ALA A 31 -9.23 17.48 -39.45
CA ALA A 31 -9.51 16.11 -39.88
C ALA A 31 -8.23 15.27 -40.12
N SER A 32 -7.05 15.90 -40.20
CA SER A 32 -5.78 15.23 -40.49
C SER A 32 -4.97 14.85 -39.25
N MET A 33 -5.45 15.17 -38.04
CA MET A 33 -4.88 14.64 -36.80
C MET A 33 -5.37 13.20 -36.56
N LYS A 34 -5.02 12.34 -37.54
CA LYS A 34 -5.14 10.90 -37.50
C LYS A 34 -4.32 10.44 -36.30
N LEU A 35 -5.01 10.14 -35.20
CA LEU A 35 -4.48 9.39 -34.07
C LEU A 35 -3.59 8.29 -34.65
N ARG A 36 -2.27 8.39 -34.43
CA ARG A 36 -1.33 7.38 -34.91
C ARG A 36 -1.82 6.06 -34.34
N GLY A 37 -2.43 5.25 -35.20
CA GLY A 37 -2.96 3.96 -34.82
C GLY A 37 -1.85 3.19 -34.14
N ILE A 38 -2.20 2.54 -33.03
CA ILE A 38 -1.29 1.65 -32.31
C ILE A 38 -0.68 0.73 -33.36
N PRO A 39 0.67 0.66 -33.46
CA PRO A 39 1.31 -0.18 -34.47
C PRO A 39 0.73 -1.58 -34.38
N LYS A 40 0.36 -2.18 -35.52
CA LYS A 40 -0.10 -3.57 -35.59
C LYS A 40 1.09 -4.47 -35.28
N LEU A 41 1.39 -4.62 -33.99
CA LEU A 41 2.43 -5.53 -33.54
C LEU A 41 1.97 -6.96 -33.88
N PRO A 42 2.83 -7.79 -34.49
CA PRO A 42 2.53 -9.20 -34.69
C PRO A 42 2.23 -9.90 -33.35
N VAL A 43 1.35 -10.90 -33.39
CA VAL A 43 0.81 -11.58 -32.19
C VAL A 43 1.92 -12.09 -31.24
N TRP A 44 3.08 -12.48 -31.77
CA TRP A 44 4.21 -12.91 -30.95
C TRP A 44 4.79 -11.78 -30.07
N GLN A 45 4.78 -10.53 -30.53
CA GLN A 45 5.20 -9.39 -29.71
C GLN A 45 4.20 -9.10 -28.60
N TRP A 46 2.90 -9.28 -28.87
CA TRP A 46 1.88 -9.21 -27.81
C TRP A 46 2.04 -10.31 -26.78
N LEU A 47 2.41 -11.53 -27.18
CA LEU A 47 2.74 -12.62 -26.25
C LEU A 47 3.97 -12.29 -25.41
N VAL A 48 5.04 -11.77 -26.02
CA VAL A 48 6.26 -11.36 -25.28
C VAL A 48 5.95 -10.23 -24.30
N ILE A 49 5.18 -9.21 -24.71
CA ILE A 49 4.75 -8.13 -23.83
C ILE A 49 3.92 -8.70 -22.67
N ALA A 50 2.96 -9.58 -22.94
CA ALA A 50 2.14 -10.19 -21.88
C ALA A 50 2.99 -10.99 -20.87
N VAL A 51 4.00 -11.74 -21.34
CA VAL A 51 4.93 -12.48 -20.48
C VAL A 51 5.78 -11.53 -19.65
N VAL A 52 6.36 -10.49 -20.25
CA VAL A 52 7.16 -9.48 -19.54
C VAL A 52 6.31 -8.75 -18.51
N LEU A 53 5.05 -8.44 -18.83
CA LEU A 53 4.13 -7.74 -17.95
C LEU A 53 3.69 -8.64 -16.79
N ALA A 54 3.40 -9.91 -17.04
CA ALA A 54 3.14 -10.90 -16.00
C ALA A 54 4.35 -11.06 -15.07
N PHE A 55 5.57 -11.12 -15.62
CA PHE A 55 6.80 -11.21 -14.83
C PHE A 55 7.06 -9.93 -14.02
N ALA A 56 6.79 -8.75 -14.58
CA ALA A 56 6.92 -7.48 -13.88
C ALA A 56 5.89 -7.34 -12.76
N VAL A 57 4.66 -7.81 -12.97
CA VAL A 57 3.61 -7.85 -11.93
C VAL A 57 3.96 -8.86 -10.85
N ASP A 58 4.38 -10.07 -11.22
CA ASP A 58 4.83 -11.08 -10.27
C ASP A 58 6.02 -10.60 -9.44
N TRP A 59 6.98 -9.94 -10.09
CA TRP A 59 8.11 -9.30 -9.42
C TRP A 59 7.66 -8.16 -8.49
N LEU A 60 6.71 -7.32 -8.91
CA LEU A 60 6.16 -6.24 -8.10
C LEU A 60 5.43 -6.75 -6.86
N VAL A 61 4.72 -7.87 -6.98
CA VAL A 61 4.00 -8.53 -5.87
C VAL A 61 4.97 -9.22 -4.90
N GLN A 62 6.05 -9.83 -5.38
CA GLN A 62 6.99 -10.57 -4.53
C GLN A 62 8.06 -9.69 -3.85
N ARG A 63 8.35 -8.50 -4.39
CA ARG A 63 9.40 -7.56 -3.93
C ARG A 63 9.30 -7.08 -2.47
N PRO A 64 8.13 -6.87 -1.85
CA PRO A 64 8.07 -6.34 -0.47
C PRO A 64 8.35 -7.37 0.63
N ASP A 65 8.15 -8.68 0.36
CA ASP A 65 8.02 -9.68 1.42
C ASP A 65 9.06 -10.80 1.41
N SER A 66 9.94 -10.89 0.41
CA SER A 66 10.98 -11.92 0.39
C SER A 66 11.89 -11.83 1.61
N ARG A 67 12.30 -10.62 1.99
CA ARG A 67 13.15 -10.39 3.16
C ARG A 67 12.41 -10.69 4.47
N ALA A 68 11.14 -10.33 4.57
CA ALA A 68 10.32 -10.67 5.73
C ALA A 68 10.23 -12.19 5.94
N ARG A 69 10.09 -12.96 4.85
CA ARG A 69 10.08 -14.44 4.91
C ARG A 69 11.42 -15.01 5.39
N GLU A 70 12.54 -14.47 4.93
CA GLU A 70 13.87 -14.89 5.39
C GLU A 70 14.05 -14.65 6.89
N ILE A 71 13.68 -13.46 7.37
CA ILE A 71 13.78 -13.13 8.80
C ILE A 71 12.82 -14.01 9.62
N ASN A 72 11.61 -14.27 9.13
CA ASN A 72 10.67 -15.20 9.78
C ASN A 72 11.22 -16.63 9.84
N ALA A 73 11.95 -17.08 8.82
CA ALA A 73 12.62 -18.37 8.84
C ALA A 73 13.73 -18.42 9.90
N VAL A 74 14.48 -17.31 10.08
CA VAL A 74 15.47 -17.19 11.16
C VAL A 74 14.78 -17.21 12.52
N ILE A 75 13.69 -16.47 12.71
CA ILE A 75 12.92 -16.48 13.96
C ILE A 75 12.44 -17.91 14.29
N ALA A 76 11.95 -18.64 13.29
CA ALA A 76 11.49 -20.03 13.47
C ALA A 76 12.63 -21.04 13.71
N ALA A 77 13.86 -20.72 13.30
CA ALA A 77 15.01 -21.61 13.46
C ALA A 77 15.81 -21.33 14.74
N GLU A 78 15.97 -20.06 15.10
CA GLU A 78 16.77 -19.58 16.23
C GLU A 78 15.93 -19.17 17.44
N GLY A 79 14.60 -19.14 17.30
CA GLY A 79 13.68 -18.86 18.39
C GLY A 79 13.78 -19.86 19.53
N SER A 80 13.66 -19.37 20.76
CA SER A 80 13.61 -20.20 21.95
C SER A 80 12.33 -21.05 21.97
N GLU A 81 12.35 -22.10 22.79
CA GLU A 81 11.18 -22.92 23.05
C GLU A 81 9.98 -22.09 23.57
N ALA A 82 10.26 -21.04 24.34
CA ALA A 82 9.22 -20.12 24.82
C ALA A 82 8.57 -19.34 23.67
N LEU A 83 9.35 -18.87 22.69
CA LEU A 83 8.82 -18.18 21.52
C LEU A 83 8.00 -19.11 20.63
N HIS A 84 8.44 -20.36 20.44
CA HIS A 84 7.73 -21.34 19.61
C HIS A 84 6.45 -21.87 20.25
N ASN A 85 6.45 -22.09 21.57
CA ASN A 85 5.28 -22.61 22.29
C ASN A 85 4.27 -21.53 22.67
N TYR A 86 4.59 -20.25 22.45
CA TYR A 86 3.68 -19.17 22.79
C TYR A 86 2.42 -19.20 21.91
N PRO A 87 1.21 -18.96 22.46
CA PRO A 87 -0.05 -18.99 21.69
C PRO A 87 -0.09 -18.00 20.52
N TYR A 88 0.69 -16.92 20.60
CA TYR A 88 0.83 -15.91 19.55
C TYR A 88 2.21 -16.00 18.90
N GLN A 89 2.23 -16.14 17.58
CA GLN A 89 3.47 -16.21 16.79
C GLN A 89 3.85 -14.82 16.28
N PHE A 90 4.97 -14.29 16.76
CA PHE A 90 5.52 -13.03 16.31
C PHE A 90 6.16 -13.19 14.93
N ARG A 91 5.73 -12.38 13.95
CA ARG A 91 6.22 -12.45 12.58
C ARG A 91 6.49 -11.07 12.02
N VAL A 92 7.51 -10.98 11.18
CA VAL A 92 7.77 -9.83 10.31
C VAL A 92 6.73 -9.84 9.20
N LEU A 93 5.95 -8.76 9.12
CA LEU A 93 4.93 -8.56 8.09
C LEU A 93 5.56 -8.11 6.79
N ARG A 94 6.50 -7.16 6.87
CA ARG A 94 7.20 -6.58 5.71
C ARG A 94 8.50 -5.91 6.14
N VAL A 95 9.43 -5.73 5.20
CA VAL A 95 10.66 -4.95 5.41
C VAL A 95 10.71 -3.80 4.42
N SER A 96 10.77 -2.57 4.92
CA SER A 96 10.83 -1.35 4.10
C SER A 96 12.17 -0.67 4.29
N GLY A 97 13.08 -0.88 3.33
CA GLY A 97 14.45 -0.40 3.41
C GLY A 97 15.18 -1.04 4.59
N LYS A 98 15.50 -0.25 5.62
CA LYS A 98 16.16 -0.70 6.86
C LYS A 98 15.21 -0.84 8.06
N THR A 99 13.89 -0.76 7.82
CA THR A 99 12.88 -0.87 8.88
C THR A 99 12.09 -2.16 8.70
N ALA A 100 12.15 -3.05 9.69
CA ALA A 100 11.31 -4.24 9.74
C ALA A 100 10.00 -3.93 10.47
N VAL A 101 8.88 -4.39 9.91
CA VAL A 101 7.56 -4.25 10.54
C VAL A 101 7.19 -5.58 11.18
N LEU A 102 7.12 -5.62 12.51
CA LEU A 102 6.74 -6.80 13.28
C LEU A 102 5.27 -6.75 13.67
N SER A 103 4.62 -7.91 13.65
CA SER A 103 3.27 -8.07 14.17
C SER A 103 3.26 -7.99 15.70
N THR A 104 2.27 -7.31 16.25
CA THR A 104 2.01 -7.26 17.69
C THR A 104 0.51 -7.46 17.96
N PRO A 105 0.15 -8.19 19.02
CA PRO A 105 -1.24 -8.28 19.44
C PRO A 105 -1.69 -7.09 20.31
N ARG A 106 -0.76 -6.20 20.69
CA ARG A 106 -1.04 -5.01 21.52
C ARG A 106 -0.62 -3.73 20.83
N ASN A 107 -1.37 -2.66 21.05
CA ASN A 107 -0.96 -1.28 20.77
C ASN A 107 -1.65 -0.31 21.74
N VAL A 108 -1.56 1.00 21.48
CA VAL A 108 -2.24 2.02 22.29
C VAL A 108 -3.78 1.88 22.29
N SER A 109 -4.35 1.31 21.22
CA SER A 109 -5.79 1.08 21.05
C SER A 109 -6.26 -0.25 21.65
N VAL A 110 -5.38 -1.26 21.69
CA VAL A 110 -5.64 -2.61 22.19
C VAL A 110 -4.61 -2.93 23.28
N PRO A 111 -4.96 -2.68 24.56
CA PRO A 111 -4.06 -2.92 25.68
C PRO A 111 -3.76 -4.41 25.88
N ALA A 112 -2.64 -4.69 26.56
CA ALA A 112 -2.18 -6.07 26.82
C ALA A 112 -3.23 -6.92 27.55
N PHE A 113 -4.03 -6.36 28.46
CA PHE A 113 -5.06 -7.12 29.19
C PHE A 113 -6.14 -7.71 28.27
N ARG A 114 -6.48 -7.05 27.15
CA ARG A 114 -7.47 -7.59 26.19
C ARG A 114 -6.93 -8.83 25.49
N PHE A 115 -5.67 -8.77 25.06
CA PHE A 115 -4.97 -9.90 24.46
C PHE A 115 -4.77 -11.03 25.47
N LEU A 116 -4.21 -10.72 26.65
CA LEU A 116 -3.93 -11.71 27.69
C LEU A 116 -5.21 -12.38 28.19
N GLY A 117 -6.31 -11.64 28.34
CA GLY A 117 -7.60 -12.23 28.73
C GLY A 117 -8.22 -13.14 27.67
N ALA A 118 -7.85 -12.98 26.39
CA ALA A 118 -8.30 -13.87 25.32
C ALA A 118 -7.51 -15.19 25.26
N ILE A 119 -6.22 -15.17 25.64
CA ILE A 119 -5.38 -16.38 25.67
C ILE A 119 -5.34 -17.06 27.05
N HIS A 120 -5.65 -16.33 28.12
CA HIS A 120 -5.71 -16.79 29.52
C HIS A 120 -7.05 -16.38 30.17
N PRO A 121 -8.18 -16.98 29.78
CA PRO A 121 -9.50 -16.64 30.32
C PRO A 121 -9.64 -16.91 31.83
N GLU A 122 -8.75 -17.71 32.41
CA GLU A 122 -8.71 -18.07 33.83
C GLU A 122 -8.08 -17.01 34.73
N ILE A 123 -7.37 -16.01 34.17
CA ILE A 123 -6.66 -14.97 34.93
C ILE A 123 -7.53 -13.71 34.98
N ASP A 124 -7.65 -13.11 36.17
CA ASP A 124 -8.19 -11.76 36.28
C ASP A 124 -7.18 -10.74 35.73
N THR A 125 -7.29 -10.43 34.45
CA THR A 125 -6.44 -9.47 33.74
C THR A 125 -6.80 -8.02 34.00
N LEU A 126 -7.89 -7.75 34.74
CA LEU A 126 -8.30 -6.39 35.12
C LEU A 126 -7.63 -5.94 36.43
N ASP A 127 -7.14 -6.88 37.24
CA ASP A 127 -6.35 -6.59 38.42
C ASP A 127 -4.84 -6.56 38.10
N ALA A 128 -4.28 -5.35 38.04
CA ALA A 128 -2.85 -5.13 37.80
C ALA A 128 -1.94 -5.69 38.92
N ASN A 129 -2.47 -5.97 40.11
CA ASN A 129 -1.70 -6.55 41.21
C ASN A 129 -1.80 -8.08 41.27
N ASN A 130 -2.61 -8.70 40.41
CA ASN A 130 -2.74 -10.15 40.37
C ASN A 130 -1.38 -10.77 39.99
N PRO A 131 -0.76 -11.60 40.85
CA PRO A 131 0.54 -12.17 40.59
C PRO A 131 0.55 -13.05 39.32
N ALA A 132 -0.57 -13.68 38.97
CA ALA A 132 -0.70 -14.44 37.73
C ALA A 132 -0.70 -13.52 36.50
N PHE A 133 -1.39 -12.37 36.57
CA PHE A 133 -1.37 -11.38 35.49
C PHE A 133 0.03 -10.79 35.26
N VAL A 134 0.73 -10.44 36.35
CA VAL A 134 2.12 -9.95 36.28
C VAL A 134 3.06 -11.01 35.70
N ALA A 135 2.83 -12.29 35.99
CA ALA A 135 3.63 -13.37 35.44
C ALA A 135 3.45 -13.51 33.91
N VAL A 136 2.20 -13.53 33.42
CA VAL A 136 1.94 -13.63 31.97
C VAL A 136 2.33 -12.37 31.21
N GLU A 137 2.25 -11.18 31.82
CA GLU A 137 2.75 -9.94 31.22
C GLU A 137 4.28 -9.96 31.08
N LYS A 138 5.00 -10.47 32.09
CA LYS A 138 6.46 -10.65 32.03
C LYS A 138 6.86 -11.67 30.96
N GLU A 139 6.11 -12.76 30.84
CA GLU A 139 6.32 -13.76 29.78
C GLU A 139 6.13 -13.13 28.40
N LEU A 140 5.03 -12.41 28.17
CA LEU A 140 4.78 -11.68 26.93
C LEU A 140 5.94 -10.70 26.62
N ALA A 141 6.39 -9.93 27.62
CA ALA A 141 7.49 -8.98 27.46
C ALA A 141 8.81 -9.68 27.11
N ALA A 142 9.08 -10.85 27.69
CA ALA A 142 10.28 -11.64 27.38
C ALA A 142 10.25 -12.16 25.94
N VAL A 143 9.14 -12.77 25.52
CA VAL A 143 8.96 -13.30 24.16
C VAL A 143 9.01 -12.18 23.11
N GLN A 144 8.37 -11.04 23.39
CA GLN A 144 8.44 -9.86 22.52
C GLN A 144 9.87 -9.33 22.36
N SER A 145 10.61 -9.27 23.48
CA SER A 145 11.98 -8.77 23.51
C SER A 145 12.94 -9.71 22.76
N GLU A 146 12.69 -11.01 22.84
CA GLU A 146 13.44 -12.02 22.09
C GLU A 146 13.21 -11.89 20.58
N ALA A 147 11.94 -11.85 20.14
CA ALA A 147 11.61 -11.67 18.73
C ALA A 147 12.21 -10.37 18.18
N LEU A 148 12.12 -9.27 18.94
CA LEU A 148 12.75 -8.00 18.60
C LEU A 148 14.27 -8.14 18.43
N LYS A 149 14.94 -8.85 19.35
CA LYS A 149 16.38 -9.04 19.32
C LYS A 149 16.82 -9.83 18.08
N LEU A 150 16.11 -10.90 17.72
CA LEU A 150 16.39 -11.72 16.54
C LEU A 150 16.22 -10.93 15.22
N VAL A 151 15.29 -9.99 15.19
CA VAL A 151 15.10 -9.11 14.04
C VAL A 151 16.17 -8.02 13.99
N MET A 152 16.49 -7.41 15.13
CA MET A 152 17.52 -6.37 15.22
C MET A 152 18.95 -6.91 15.05
N SER A 153 19.17 -8.22 15.21
CA SER A 153 20.47 -8.84 14.91
C SER A 153 20.71 -9.01 13.41
N GLN A 154 19.72 -8.74 12.56
CA GLN A 154 19.87 -8.80 11.11
C GLN A 154 20.69 -7.59 10.61
N PRO A 155 21.71 -7.80 9.77
CA PRO A 155 22.69 -6.76 9.41
C PRO A 155 22.10 -5.58 8.62
N ASP A 156 20.94 -5.77 7.99
CA ASP A 156 20.24 -4.80 7.15
C ASP A 156 19.10 -4.08 7.88
N ILE A 157 18.81 -4.42 9.13
CA ILE A 157 17.73 -3.83 9.93
C ILE A 157 18.31 -2.85 10.95
N GLU A 158 17.90 -1.59 10.85
CA GLU A 158 18.28 -0.52 11.81
C GLU A 158 17.11 -0.14 12.73
N ARG A 159 15.88 -0.44 12.33
CA ARG A 159 14.68 -0.05 13.05
C ARG A 159 13.63 -1.14 12.98
N VAL A 160 12.88 -1.28 14.07
CA VAL A 160 11.68 -2.10 14.12
C VAL A 160 10.47 -1.23 14.39
N GLN A 161 9.43 -1.42 13.59
CA GLN A 161 8.11 -0.84 13.80
C GLN A 161 7.14 -1.95 14.15
N TRP A 162 6.28 -1.70 15.12
CA TRP A 162 5.24 -2.64 15.50
C TRP A 162 3.94 -2.30 14.78
N GLU A 163 3.28 -3.32 14.22
CA GLU A 163 2.00 -3.21 13.56
C GLU A 163 1.00 -4.18 14.19
N LEU A 164 -0.19 -3.65 14.47
CA LEU A 164 -1.24 -4.42 15.13
C LEU A 164 -1.76 -5.53 14.21
N ASP A 165 -1.75 -6.78 14.69
CA ASP A 165 -2.36 -7.90 13.97
C ASP A 165 -3.88 -7.90 14.17
N LYS A 166 -4.56 -7.03 13.41
CA LYS A 166 -6.03 -6.92 13.43
C LYS A 166 -6.72 -8.24 13.12
N THR A 167 -6.11 -9.07 12.26
CA THR A 167 -6.69 -10.36 11.85
C THR A 167 -6.69 -11.36 13.00
N TRP A 168 -5.57 -11.47 13.71
CA TRP A 168 -5.49 -12.35 14.88
C TRP A 168 -6.48 -11.91 15.97
N LEU A 169 -6.57 -10.60 16.22
CA LEU A 169 -7.49 -10.04 17.22
C LEU A 169 -8.96 -10.28 16.87
N ALA A 170 -9.34 -10.05 15.62
CA ALA A 170 -10.69 -10.35 15.14
C ALA A 170 -11.05 -11.84 15.28
N ASN A 171 -10.11 -12.74 14.98
CA ASN A 171 -10.30 -14.18 15.15
C ASN A 171 -10.47 -14.60 16.62
N HIS A 172 -9.99 -13.79 17.57
CA HIS A 172 -10.13 -14.01 19.01
C HIS A 172 -11.26 -13.16 19.62
N GLY A 173 -12.13 -12.58 18.79
CA GLY A 173 -13.31 -11.82 19.24
C GLY A 173 -12.99 -10.45 19.84
N ILE A 174 -11.79 -9.91 19.60
CA ILE A 174 -11.39 -8.58 20.05
C ILE A 174 -11.67 -7.59 18.91
N ASP A 175 -12.62 -6.70 19.14
CA ASP A 175 -12.95 -5.62 18.20
C ASP A 175 -11.84 -4.57 18.19
N VAL A 176 -11.41 -4.19 16.99
CA VAL A 176 -10.33 -3.21 16.77
C VAL A 176 -10.94 -2.03 16.02
N PRO A 177 -10.94 -0.81 16.60
CA PRO A 177 -11.40 0.37 15.90
C PRO A 177 -10.58 0.62 14.63
N ASP A 178 -11.24 1.04 13.56
CA ASP A 178 -10.61 1.31 12.25
C ASP A 178 -9.57 2.44 12.30
#